data_AF-A0A160V693-F1
#
_entry.id   AF-A0A160V693-F1
#
_cell.length_a   1.000
_cell.length_b   1.000
_cell.length_c   1.000
_cell.angle_alpha   90.00
_cell.angle_beta   90.00
_cell.angle_gamma   90.00
#
_symmetry.space_group_name_H-M   'P 1'
#
loop_
_entity.id
_entity.type
_entity.pdbx_description
1 polymer ?
#
loop_
_entity_poly.entity_id
_entity_poly.type
_entity_poly.pdbx_seq_one_letter_code
_entity_poly.pdbx_strand_id
1 'polypeptide(L)'
;MAAAYNTNEELNLIANKAARLLPTDAAYIRLLEGENLVIRASTDSIAGYLVDTSAVMPEERTIDAGHVMATKKTTVNRGMP
;
A
#
# COMPACT_ATOMS: atom_id res chain seq x y z
N MET A 1 10.73 29.17 8.58
CA MET A 1 11.11 27.76 8.39
C MET A 1 9.84 26.95 8.33
N ALA A 2 9.38 26.59 7.14
CA ALA A 2 8.39 25.53 7.02
C ALA A 2 9.08 24.26 7.50
N ALA A 3 8.57 23.62 8.56
CA ALA A 3 9.00 22.27 8.89
C ALA A 3 8.88 21.46 7.60
N ALA A 4 9.97 20.81 7.17
CA ALA A 4 9.92 19.96 5.99
C ALA A 4 8.79 18.96 6.23
N TYR A 5 7.72 19.08 5.44
CA TYR A 5 6.57 18.20 5.52
C TYR A 5 7.10 16.79 5.25
N ASN A 6 7.27 15.99 6.30
CA ASN A 6 7.81 14.65 6.15
C ASN A 6 6.68 13.76 5.63
N THR A 7 6.48 13.78 4.32
CA THR A 7 5.39 13.06 3.63
C THR A 7 5.34 11.58 4.04
N ASN A 8 6.46 10.98 4.41
CA ASN A 8 6.51 9.60 4.88
C ASN A 8 5.87 9.41 6.27
N GLU A 9 5.99 10.40 7.16
CA GLU A 9 5.39 10.36 8.50
C GLU A 9 3.85 10.43 8.44
N GLU A 10 3.32 11.33 7.61
CA GLU A 10 1.88 11.46 7.39
C GLU A 10 1.29 10.20 6.75
N LEU A 11 1.95 9.63 5.74
CA LEU A 11 1.51 8.39 5.11
C LEU A 11 1.55 7.21 6.08
N ASN A 12 2.56 7.15 6.95
CA ASN A 12 2.62 6.15 8.02
C ASN A 12 1.46 6.31 9.01
N LEU A 13 1.11 7.55 9.37
CA LEU A 13 -0.05 7.80 10.24
C LEU A 13 -1.35 7.34 9.59
N ILE A 14 -1.54 7.59 8.29
CA ILE A 14 -2.72 7.15 7.54
C ILE A 14 -2.81 5.62 7.54
N ALA A 15 -1.73 4.92 7.18
CA ALA A 15 -1.71 3.45 7.15
C ALA A 15 -2.06 2.86 8.53
N ASN A 16 -1.43 3.36 9.60
CA ASN A 16 -1.70 2.90 10.96
C ASN A 16 -3.13 3.19 11.42
N LYS A 17 -3.70 4.36 11.09
CA LYS A 17 -5.09 4.69 11.43
C LYS A 17 -6.08 3.82 10.66
N ALA A 18 -5.83 3.56 9.37
CA ALA A 18 -6.67 2.69 8.57
C ALA A 18 -6.73 1.27 9.15
N ALA A 19 -5.59 0.71 9.59
CA ALA A 19 -5.54 -0.60 10.22
C ALA A 19 -6.41 -0.69 11.48
N ARG A 20 -6.39 0.37 12.32
CA ARG A 20 -7.20 0.46 13.55
C ARG A 20 -8.70 0.64 13.27
N LEU A 21 -9.06 1.34 12.19
CA LEU A 21 -10.46 1.58 11.82
C LEU A 21 -11.12 0.35 11.17
N LEU A 22 -10.36 -0.44 10.41
CA LEU A 22 -10.84 -1.57 9.63
C LEU A 22 -10.45 -2.92 10.25
N PRO A 23 -10.44 -3.00 11.59
CA PRO A 23 -9.68 -3.95 12.44
C PRO A 23 -8.91 -5.03 11.66
N THR A 24 -7.87 -4.61 10.94
CA THR A 24 -7.03 -5.48 10.10
C THR A 24 -5.64 -5.56 10.68
N ASP A 25 -4.99 -6.70 10.51
CA ASP A 25 -3.67 -6.96 11.07
C ASP A 25 -2.58 -6.09 10.45
N ALA A 26 -2.73 -5.70 9.19
CA ALA A 26 -1.79 -4.85 8.48
C ALA A 26 -2.48 -3.91 7.48
N ALA A 27 -1.84 -2.77 7.22
CA ALA A 27 -2.21 -1.84 6.17
C ALA A 27 -0.96 -1.17 5.59
N TYR A 28 -1.01 -0.79 4.32
CA TYR A 28 0.09 -0.12 3.63
C TYR A 28 -0.42 0.77 2.49
N ILE A 29 0.42 1.70 2.06
CA ILE A 29 0.15 2.63 0.97
C ILE A 29 1.25 2.47 -0.09
N ARG A 30 0.85 2.23 -1.33
CA ARG A 30 1.72 2.31 -2.49
C ARG A 30 1.53 3.63 -3.23
N LEU A 31 2.63 4.28 -3.61
CA LEU A 31 2.63 5.45 -4.49
C LEU A 31 3.19 5.05 -5.86
N LEU A 32 2.67 5.65 -6.92
CA LEU A 32 3.26 5.51 -8.25
C LEU A 32 4.49 6.42 -8.34
N GLU A 33 5.67 5.81 -8.47
CA GLU A 33 6.95 6.47 -8.67
C GLU A 33 7.52 6.02 -10.03
N GLY A 34 7.47 6.90 -11.02
CA GLY A 34 7.71 6.53 -12.41
C GLY A 34 6.64 5.55 -12.91
N GLU A 35 7.06 4.37 -13.33
CA GLU A 35 6.18 3.29 -13.81
C GLU A 35 5.92 2.24 -12.73
N ASN A 36 6.35 2.45 -11.49
CA ASN A 36 6.31 1.44 -10.45
C ASN A 36 5.49 1.87 -9.24
N LEU A 37 4.70 0.95 -8.69
CA LEU A 37 4.02 1.11 -7.40
C LEU A 37 4.99 0.71 -6.27
N VAL A 38 5.41 1.69 -5.49
CA VAL A 38 6.37 1.53 -4.40
C VAL A 38 5.66 1.68 -3.06
N ILE A 39 5.90 0.77 -2.11
CA ILE A 39 5.39 0.90 -0.74
C ILE A 39 6.11 2.06 -0.07
N ARG A 40 5.35 3.09 0.33
CA ARG A 40 5.90 4.29 0.98
C ARG A 40 5.50 4.43 2.44
N ALA A 41 4.49 3.66 2.86
CA ALA A 41 4.07 3.58 4.24
C ALA A 41 3.44 2.22 4.53
N SER A 42 3.64 1.72 5.73
CA SER A 42 3.09 0.45 6.18
C SER A 42 2.98 0.41 7.70
N THR A 43 2.11 -0.47 8.20
CA THR A 43 2.18 -0.93 9.59
C THR A 43 3.42 -1.81 9.78
N ASP A 44 3.97 -1.85 11.00
CA ASP A 44 5.14 -2.70 11.30
C ASP A 44 4.86 -4.19 11.08
N SER A 45 3.59 -4.60 11.23
CA SER A 45 3.11 -5.96 11.00
C SER A 45 3.18 -6.44 9.54
N ILE A 46 3.47 -5.54 8.58
CA ILE A 46 3.37 -5.86 7.15
C ILE A 46 4.30 -6.99 6.68
N ALA A 47 5.42 -7.19 7.38
CA ALA A 47 6.42 -8.21 7.05
C ALA A 47 5.85 -9.64 7.05
N GLY A 48 4.75 -9.88 7.77
CA GLY A 48 4.06 -11.18 7.78
C GLY A 48 3.02 -11.38 6.67
N TYR A 49 2.66 -10.33 5.93
CA TYR A 49 1.51 -10.33 5.00
C TYR A 49 1.89 -10.11 3.54
N LEU A 50 3.05 -9.51 3.27
CA LEU A 50 3.51 -9.30 1.90
C LEU A 50 4.59 -10.33 1.55
N VAL A 51 4.23 -11.28 0.69
CA VAL A 51 5.22 -12.17 0.04
C VAL A 51 6.09 -11.38 -0.93
N ASP A 52 5.60 -10.24 -1.42
CA ASP A 52 6.28 -9.38 -2.37
C ASP A 52 6.13 -7.90 -1.98
N THR A 53 7.18 -7.36 -1.35
CA THR A 53 7.35 -5.93 -1.08
C THR A 53 8.00 -5.20 -2.24
N SER A 54 8.30 -5.89 -3.34
CA SER A 54 8.97 -5.29 -4.49
C SER A 54 8.06 -4.27 -5.17
N ALA A 55 8.70 -3.35 -5.88
CA ALA A 55 7.98 -2.38 -6.70
C ALA A 55 7.27 -3.12 -7.85
N VAL A 56 6.02 -2.75 -8.15
CA VAL A 56 5.22 -3.45 -9.15
C VAL A 56 4.66 -2.53 -10.22
N MET A 57 4.80 -2.96 -11.47
CA MET A 57 4.31 -2.25 -12.64
C MET A 57 2.77 -2.35 -12.72
N PRO A 58 2.03 -1.22 -12.78
CA PRO A 58 0.56 -1.23 -12.87
C PRO A 58 0.00 -2.05 -14.04
N GLU A 59 0.69 -2.05 -15.17
CA GLU A 59 0.33 -2.71 -16.42
C GLU A 59 0.39 -4.23 -16.34
N GLU A 60 1.20 -4.78 -15.43
CA GLU A 60 1.34 -6.22 -15.23
C GLU A 60 -0.01 -6.82 -14.81
N ARG A 61 -0.87 -6.06 -14.10
CA ARG A 61 -2.24 -6.44 -13.65
C ARG A 61 -2.36 -7.78 -12.91
N THR A 62 -1.25 -8.50 -12.72
CA THR A 62 -1.15 -9.81 -12.05
C THR A 62 -1.25 -9.68 -10.54
N ILE A 63 -0.95 -8.49 -10.00
CA ILE A 63 -1.16 -8.16 -8.60
C ILE A 63 -2.37 -7.24 -8.42
N ASP A 64 -3.04 -7.37 -7.27
CA ASP A 64 -4.24 -6.59 -6.96
C ASP A 64 -4.00 -5.07 -7.02
N ALA A 65 -2.84 -4.60 -6.56
CA ALA A 65 -2.55 -3.16 -6.56
C ALA A 65 -2.40 -2.57 -7.98
N GLY A 66 -1.78 -3.32 -8.90
CA GLY A 66 -1.67 -2.92 -10.31
C GLY A 66 -3.03 -2.91 -11.00
N HIS A 67 -3.86 -3.93 -10.75
CA HIS A 67 -5.23 -3.98 -11.24
C HIS A 67 -6.07 -2.79 -10.75
N VAL A 68 -6.00 -2.50 -9.45
CA VAL A 68 -6.72 -1.36 -8.83
C VAL A 68 -6.25 -0.04 -9.44
N MET A 69 -4.94 0.16 -9.64
CA MET A 69 -4.40 1.38 -10.24
C MET A 69 -4.87 1.57 -11.68
N ALA A 70 -4.82 0.51 -12.50
CA ALA A 70 -5.19 0.56 -13.91
C ALA A 70 -6.70 0.77 -14.13
N THR A 71 -7.54 0.19 -13.27
CA THR A 71 -9.00 0.20 -13.45
C THR A 71 -9.73 1.23 -12.60
N LYS A 72 -9.07 1.76 -11.56
CA LYS A 72 -9.67 2.57 -10.49
C LYS A 72 -10.82 1.87 -9.75
N LYS A 73 -10.87 0.54 -9.82
CA LYS A 73 -11.87 -0.28 -9.14
C LYS A 73 -11.23 -1.00 -7.97
N THR A 74 -11.88 -0.97 -6.81
CA THR A 74 -11.42 -1.70 -5.61
C THR A 74 -11.49 -3.21 -5.83
N THR A 75 -10.49 -3.92 -5.34
CA THR A 75 -10.45 -5.40 -5.28
C THR A 75 -10.43 -5.86 -3.84
N VAL A 76 -11.10 -6.98 -3.56
CA VAL A 76 -11.01 -7.69 -2.28
C VAL A 76 -10.45 -9.07 -2.57
N ASN A 77 -9.22 -9.31 -2.13
CA ASN A 77 -8.62 -10.63 -2.18
C ASN A 77 -9.07 -11.42 -0.95
N ARG A 78 -10.13 -12.22 -1.12
CA ARG A 78 -10.44 -13.28 -0.16
C ARG A 78 -9.48 -14.41 -0.49
N GLY A 79 -8.40 -14.54 0.28
CA GLY A 79 -7.35 -15.54 0.05
C GLY A 79 -7.93 -16.89 -0.36
N MET A 80 -7.25 -17.57 -1.30
CA MET A 80 -7.58 -18.94 -1.67
C MET A 80 -7.52 -19.82 -0.40
N PRO A 81 -8.50 -20.72 -0.18
CA PRO A 81 -8.50 -21.61 0.97
C PRO A 81 -7.22 -22.46 1.06
#